data_AF-A0AAN8YLN4-F1
#
_entry.id   AF-A0AAN8YLN4-F1
#
_cell.length_a   1.000
_cell.length_b   1.000
_cell.length_c   1.000
_cell.angle_alpha   90.00
_cell.angle_beta   90.00
_cell.angle_gamma   90.00
#
_symmetry.space_group_name_H-M   'P 1'
#
loop_
_entity.id
_entity.type
_entity.pdbx_description
1 polymer ?
#
loop_
_entity_poly.entity_id
_entity_poly.type
_entity_poly.pdbx_seq_one_letter_code
_entity_poly.pdbx_strand_id
1 'polypeptide(L)'
;MSARNFISTAQLLVILIFFISSFFHVNALTSSVKNGREATEVIIGGGGDVPPIAPAYPPYSYSPPPQEPLCPLPPPPPEPLCPPPMPPPPPPEPLCPPPMPPPPPPPPKPPKIPNPPKRSPPPPTPNYLLASAISVIKRFRKTITSDPSGITKTWVGNGICKDPTKYIGFVCNNNKVVAVNFNGRNFKGNPLSLKDFINGIPTLEIFHSNSNNFTGEIPNNISTQNIPNLFELDLSNNKYVGFFPKAVLGATRLTYLDLRFNQIEGPVDPQVFTLDLDILFLNNNCFSGKIPENLGRTAALYLTLANNKFIGEIPKSIGHAKGNLLEVVFFNNQLTGCLPYEIGMLKLASVFDASKNKLTGPIPQSFGCLQQMEVMDLSHNQLYGEVPETLCKISSLEELTLKYNYFTQIGPECRKLLEENVLDIGMNCIIDLENQRKPEECETFFLQKRNCRDMKSLSYVPCKIHDFSSRNNSSGRAHTGDARTRSTAYAALKKPHH
;
A
#
# COMPACT_ATOMS: atom_id res chain seq x y z
N MET A 1 9.29 -18.47 52.31
CA MET A 1 10.05 -17.81 51.22
C MET A 1 9.53 -18.36 49.90
N SER A 2 8.70 -17.60 49.18
CA SER A 2 8.16 -17.98 47.87
C SER A 2 8.38 -16.81 46.92
N ALA A 3 9.30 -16.98 45.97
CA ALA A 3 9.61 -15.98 44.96
C ALA A 3 8.65 -16.18 43.78
N ARG A 4 7.77 -15.19 43.58
CA ARG A 4 6.93 -15.06 42.39
C ARG A 4 7.81 -14.56 41.24
N ASN A 5 8.02 -15.38 40.22
CA ASN A 5 8.55 -14.91 38.94
C ASN A 5 7.40 -14.30 38.13
N PHE A 6 7.37 -12.96 38.08
CA PHE A 6 6.59 -12.20 37.12
C PHE A 6 7.26 -12.32 35.75
N ILE A 7 6.59 -13.00 34.81
CA ILE A 7 6.96 -13.01 33.40
C ILE A 7 6.41 -11.70 32.81
N SER A 8 7.32 -10.84 32.33
CA SER A 8 6.99 -9.55 31.71
C SER A 8 6.34 -9.74 30.33
N THR A 9 5.50 -8.81 29.89
CA THR A 9 4.80 -8.80 28.60
C THR A 9 5.72 -8.94 27.39
N ALA A 10 7.00 -8.61 27.52
CA ALA A 10 8.03 -8.82 26.50
C ALA A 10 8.37 -10.31 26.25
N GLN A 11 8.21 -11.18 27.25
CA GLN A 11 8.52 -12.61 27.13
C GLN A 11 7.40 -13.43 26.47
N LEU A 12 6.15 -12.92 26.45
CA LEU A 12 5.06 -13.55 25.69
C LEU A 12 5.14 -13.29 24.18
N LEU A 13 5.75 -12.18 23.75
CA LEU A 13 5.95 -11.84 22.33
C LEU A 13 6.92 -12.83 21.66
N VAL A 14 7.97 -13.24 22.39
CA VAL A 14 8.98 -14.20 21.92
C VAL A 14 8.37 -15.61 21.73
N ILE A 15 7.44 -16.02 22.59
CA ILE A 15 6.83 -17.36 22.50
C ILE A 15 5.82 -17.45 21.33
N LEU A 16 5.21 -16.33 20.91
CA LEU A 16 4.35 -16.29 19.73
C LEU A 16 5.16 -16.35 18.41
N ILE A 17 6.39 -15.82 18.41
CA ILE A 17 7.34 -15.89 17.29
C ILE A 17 7.88 -17.32 17.11
N PHE A 18 8.20 -18.03 18.21
CA PHE A 18 8.80 -19.37 18.14
C PHE A 18 7.89 -20.49 17.62
N PHE A 19 6.56 -20.34 17.70
CA PHE A 19 5.63 -21.33 17.12
C PHE A 19 5.41 -21.14 15.61
N ILE A 20 5.93 -20.05 15.01
CA ILE A 20 5.86 -19.80 13.57
C ILE A 20 7.24 -19.99 12.90
N SER A 21 8.35 -19.89 13.64
CA SER A 21 9.72 -19.98 13.10
C SER A 21 10.41 -21.35 13.23
N SER A 22 9.69 -22.40 13.58
CA SER A 22 10.28 -23.75 13.68
C SER A 22 10.39 -24.44 12.31
N PHE A 23 10.95 -23.79 11.28
CA PHE A 23 11.66 -24.38 10.14
C PHE A 23 12.29 -23.23 9.32
N PHE A 24 13.60 -23.32 9.08
CA PHE A 24 14.49 -22.41 8.32
C PHE A 24 15.37 -21.42 9.12
N HIS A 25 16.65 -21.78 9.18
CA HIS A 25 17.79 -20.94 9.54
C HIS A 25 18.33 -20.25 8.27
N VAL A 26 18.42 -18.91 8.25
CA VAL A 26 19.55 -18.15 7.65
C VAL A 26 19.66 -16.79 8.35
N ASN A 27 20.87 -16.43 8.79
CA ASN A 27 21.22 -15.12 9.37
C ASN A 27 21.28 -14.01 8.31
N ALA A 28 20.75 -12.82 8.63
CA ALA A 28 21.29 -11.55 8.11
C ALA A 28 20.95 -10.37 9.05
N LEU A 29 21.98 -9.57 9.34
CA LEU A 29 22.00 -8.42 10.25
C LEU A 29 21.23 -7.22 9.68
N THR A 30 20.40 -6.55 10.49
CA THR A 30 19.98 -5.16 10.24
C THR A 30 20.52 -4.25 11.34
N SER A 31 21.31 -3.27 10.92
CA SER A 31 21.93 -2.27 11.79
C SER A 31 20.93 -1.19 12.17
N SER A 32 20.62 -1.10 13.47
CA SER A 32 20.26 0.10 14.24
C SER A 32 19.48 1.20 13.50
N VAL A 33 18.18 0.98 13.27
CA VAL A 33 17.21 2.07 13.09
C VAL A 33 17.05 2.80 14.43
N LYS A 34 17.28 4.12 14.44
CA LYS A 34 17.25 4.99 15.65
C LYS A 34 15.84 5.27 16.21
N ASN A 35 14.80 4.65 15.67
CA ASN A 35 13.49 4.60 16.28
C ASN A 35 13.33 3.17 16.80
N GLY A 36 13.08 2.98 18.09
CA GLY A 36 12.91 1.68 18.75
C GLY A 36 11.68 0.88 18.31
N ARG A 37 11.38 0.87 17.01
CA ARG A 37 10.45 -0.01 16.32
C ARG A 37 11.27 -1.18 15.80
N GLU A 38 11.45 -2.20 16.64
CA GLU A 38 11.84 -3.51 16.12
C GLU A 38 10.66 -3.98 15.27
N ALA A 39 10.85 -4.09 13.96
CA ALA A 39 9.88 -4.71 13.07
C ALA A 39 9.72 -6.16 13.56
N THR A 40 8.62 -6.45 14.26
CA THR A 40 8.18 -7.83 14.47
C THR A 40 8.14 -8.49 13.11
N GLU A 41 8.77 -9.67 13.00
CA GLU A 41 8.90 -10.46 11.78
C GLU A 41 7.59 -10.45 10.99
N VAL A 42 7.55 -9.64 9.94
CA VAL A 42 6.38 -9.49 9.09
C VAL A 42 6.36 -10.72 8.19
N ILE A 43 5.46 -11.64 8.48
CA ILE A 43 5.12 -12.71 7.56
C ILE A 43 4.37 -12.06 6.39
N ILE A 44 5.11 -11.55 5.41
CA ILE A 44 4.57 -11.36 4.08
C ILE A 44 4.12 -12.76 3.66
N GLY A 45 2.82 -12.97 3.50
CA GLY A 45 2.20 -14.26 3.16
C GLY A 45 2.59 -14.80 1.77
N GLY A 46 3.88 -14.98 1.51
CA GLY A 46 4.46 -15.73 0.42
C GLY A 46 4.96 -17.07 0.95
N GLY A 47 4.09 -18.07 0.97
CA GLY A 47 4.50 -19.45 1.24
C GLY A 47 5.51 -19.92 0.18
N GLY A 48 6.73 -20.20 0.60
CA GLY A 48 7.78 -20.79 -0.22
C GLY A 48 8.01 -22.24 0.19
N ASP A 49 7.31 -23.17 -0.46
CA ASP A 49 7.74 -24.57 -0.53
C ASP A 49 8.57 -24.74 -1.80
N VAL A 50 9.87 -24.99 -1.66
CA VAL A 50 10.75 -25.40 -2.75
C VAL A 50 10.66 -26.93 -2.88
N PRO A 51 10.16 -27.49 -4.00
CA PRO A 51 10.26 -28.93 -4.23
C PRO A 51 11.70 -29.31 -4.61
N PRO A 52 12.16 -30.54 -4.27
CA PRO A 52 13.51 -30.98 -4.57
C PRO A 52 13.75 -31.12 -6.08
N ILE A 53 15.00 -30.80 -6.43
CA ILE A 53 15.63 -30.81 -7.76
C ILE A 53 15.27 -32.06 -8.58
N ALA A 54 14.79 -31.85 -9.80
CA ALA A 54 14.79 -32.83 -10.90
C ALA A 54 15.28 -32.15 -12.20
N PRO A 55 15.91 -32.89 -13.14
CA PRO A 55 16.94 -32.34 -14.03
C PRO A 55 16.39 -31.61 -15.28
N ALA A 56 17.31 -30.86 -15.88
CA ALA A 56 17.13 -29.88 -16.95
C ALA A 56 16.39 -30.39 -18.20
N TYR A 57 15.49 -29.52 -18.70
CA TYR A 57 14.97 -29.55 -20.07
C TYR A 57 15.20 -28.18 -20.76
N PRO A 58 15.34 -28.15 -22.10
CA PRO A 58 15.85 -27.01 -22.89
C PRO A 58 14.77 -25.91 -23.16
N PRO A 59 15.15 -24.74 -23.73
CA PRO A 59 14.41 -23.50 -23.55
C PRO A 59 13.18 -23.42 -24.45
N TYR A 60 12.03 -23.08 -23.86
CA TYR A 60 10.82 -22.74 -24.59
C TYR A 60 10.58 -21.22 -24.65
N SER A 61 10.17 -20.81 -25.85
CA SER A 61 9.74 -19.49 -26.29
C SER A 61 8.69 -18.84 -25.38
N TYR A 62 8.91 -17.57 -25.04
CA TYR A 62 7.93 -16.73 -24.37
C TYR A 62 6.68 -16.52 -25.24
N SER A 63 5.53 -17.02 -24.79
CA SER A 63 4.21 -16.51 -25.16
C SER A 63 3.71 -15.59 -24.04
N PRO A 64 3.03 -14.47 -24.34
CA PRO A 64 2.57 -13.53 -23.32
C PRO A 64 1.48 -14.15 -22.42
N PRO A 65 1.41 -13.78 -21.13
CA PRO A 65 0.42 -14.31 -20.20
C PRO A 65 -1.02 -13.86 -20.57
N PRO A 66 -2.05 -14.64 -20.18
CA PRO A 66 -3.44 -14.27 -20.45
C PRO A 66 -3.84 -12.98 -19.71
N GLN A 67 -4.64 -12.14 -20.37
CA GLN A 67 -5.13 -10.86 -19.84
C GLN A 67 -5.95 -11.07 -18.54
N GLU A 68 -5.45 -10.51 -17.44
CA GLU A 68 -6.16 -10.39 -16.17
C GLU A 68 -7.27 -9.32 -16.27
N PRO A 69 -8.35 -9.40 -15.46
CA PRO A 69 -9.47 -8.46 -15.55
C PRO A 69 -9.02 -7.04 -15.20
N LEU A 70 -8.83 -6.25 -16.24
CA LEU A 70 -8.54 -4.82 -16.20
C LEU A 70 -9.67 -4.09 -15.47
N CYS A 71 -9.33 -3.14 -14.58
CA CYS A 71 -10.30 -2.12 -14.19
C CYS A 71 -10.91 -1.56 -15.50
N PRO A 72 -12.25 -1.48 -15.65
CA PRO A 72 -12.84 -0.98 -16.88
C PRO A 72 -12.23 0.38 -17.21
N LEU A 73 -11.85 0.53 -18.49
CA LEU A 73 -11.39 1.81 -19.02
C LEU A 73 -12.54 2.81 -18.85
N PRO A 74 -12.28 4.01 -18.29
CA PRO A 74 -13.28 5.06 -18.33
C PRO A 74 -13.59 5.37 -19.80
N PRO A 75 -14.87 5.59 -20.15
CA PRO A 75 -15.24 5.97 -21.52
C PRO A 75 -14.50 7.25 -21.92
N PRO A 76 -14.17 7.41 -23.22
CA PRO A 76 -13.58 8.66 -23.70
C PRO A 76 -14.49 9.84 -23.33
N PRO A 77 -13.92 11.00 -22.95
CA PRO A 77 -14.72 12.19 -22.70
C PRO A 77 -15.51 12.52 -23.98
N PRO A 78 -16.82 12.83 -23.87
CA PRO A 78 -17.61 13.20 -25.03
C PRO A 78 -17.00 14.44 -25.70
N GLU A 79 -17.00 14.45 -27.03
CA GLU A 79 -16.65 15.63 -27.81
C GLU A 79 -17.48 16.83 -27.35
N PRO A 80 -16.90 18.04 -27.25
CA PRO A 80 -17.67 19.22 -26.91
C PRO A 80 -18.71 19.46 -27.99
N LEU A 81 -19.96 19.10 -27.69
CA LEU A 81 -21.12 19.47 -28.50
C LEU A 81 -21.21 21.00 -28.50
N CYS A 82 -21.21 21.58 -29.70
CA CYS A 82 -21.53 22.99 -29.89
C CYS A 82 -22.85 23.31 -29.15
N PRO A 83 -22.91 24.38 -28.35
CA PRO A 83 -24.16 24.77 -27.70
C PRO A 83 -25.21 25.09 -28.78
N PRO A 84 -26.45 24.56 -28.67
CA PRO A 84 -27.53 24.96 -29.55
C PRO A 84 -27.85 26.46 -29.36
N PRO A 85 -28.35 27.15 -30.39
CA PRO A 85 -28.71 28.55 -30.30
C PRO A 85 -29.78 28.78 -29.22
N MET A 86 -29.57 29.82 -28.40
CA MET A 86 -30.51 30.21 -27.34
C MET A 86 -31.90 30.51 -27.92
N PRO A 87 -32.99 29.98 -27.34
CA PRO A 87 -34.34 30.37 -27.70
C PRO A 87 -34.62 31.83 -27.29
N PRO A 88 -35.50 32.54 -28.02
CA PRO A 88 -35.84 33.92 -27.71
C PRO A 88 -36.54 34.03 -26.34
N PRO A 89 -36.37 35.17 -25.63
CA PRO A 89 -36.98 35.37 -24.32
C PRO A 89 -38.51 35.40 -24.43
N PRO A 90 -39.24 34.82 -23.46
CA PRO A 90 -40.69 34.88 -23.39
C PRO A 90 -41.18 36.31 -23.06
N PRO A 91 -42.40 36.68 -23.49
CA PRO A 91 -42.99 37.98 -23.19
C PRO A 91 -43.26 38.14 -21.68
N PRO A 92 -43.25 39.38 -21.14
CA PRO A 92 -43.46 39.62 -19.73
C PRO A 92 -44.90 39.28 -19.28
N GLU A 93 -45.01 38.44 -18.26
CA GLU A 93 -46.28 38.16 -17.58
C GLU A 93 -46.73 39.34 -16.68
N PRO A 94 -48.06 39.53 -16.49
CA PRO A 94 -48.61 40.63 -15.72
C PRO A 94 -48.35 40.49 -14.20
N LEU A 95 -48.14 41.64 -13.55
CA LEU A 95 -47.90 41.79 -12.12
C LEU A 95 -49.12 41.34 -11.29
N CYS A 96 -48.98 40.25 -10.54
CA CYS A 96 -49.90 39.88 -9.46
C CYS A 96 -49.61 40.71 -8.19
N PRO A 97 -50.64 41.09 -7.40
CA PRO A 97 -50.47 41.82 -6.15
C PRO A 97 -49.83 40.96 -5.04
N PRO A 98 -49.15 41.58 -4.06
CA PRO A 98 -48.39 40.86 -3.04
C PRO A 98 -49.31 40.08 -2.06
N PRO A 99 -48.88 38.90 -1.58
CA PRO A 99 -49.63 38.13 -0.59
C PRO A 99 -49.50 38.72 0.83
N MET A 100 -50.56 38.59 1.62
CA MET A 100 -50.61 38.98 3.04
C MET A 100 -49.64 38.14 3.92
N PRO A 101 -49.07 38.73 4.99
CA PRO A 101 -48.18 38.02 5.88
C PRO A 101 -48.92 36.96 6.73
N PRO A 102 -48.28 35.82 7.05
CA PRO A 102 -48.88 34.79 7.90
C PRO A 102 -48.91 35.20 9.39
N PRO A 103 -49.84 34.65 10.18
CA PRO A 103 -49.94 34.93 11.61
C PRO A 103 -48.77 34.33 12.42
N PRO A 104 -48.43 34.92 13.58
CA PRO A 104 -47.30 34.47 14.39
C PRO A 104 -47.51 33.08 15.02
N PRO A 105 -46.44 32.30 15.21
CA PRO A 105 -46.54 30.96 15.79
C PRO A 105 -46.85 31.01 17.30
N PRO A 106 -47.52 29.97 17.85
CA PRO A 106 -47.84 29.88 19.27
C PRO A 106 -46.59 29.64 20.14
N PRO A 107 -46.63 30.02 21.43
CA PRO A 107 -45.46 29.96 22.31
C PRO A 107 -45.01 28.52 22.60
N PRO A 108 -43.69 28.30 22.83
CA PRO A 108 -43.14 26.97 23.07
C PRO A 108 -43.57 26.39 24.42
N LYS A 109 -43.84 25.08 24.44
CA LYS A 109 -44.13 24.32 25.66
C LYS A 109 -42.89 24.24 26.57
N PRO A 110 -43.07 24.12 27.91
CA PRO A 110 -41.95 24.02 28.84
C PRO A 110 -41.09 22.78 28.59
N PRO A 111 -39.76 22.84 28.81
CA PRO A 111 -38.88 21.69 28.64
C PRO A 111 -39.18 20.62 29.69
N LYS A 112 -39.30 19.36 29.25
CA LYS A 112 -39.37 18.20 30.16
C LYS A 112 -37.99 17.98 30.80
N ILE A 113 -38.00 17.78 32.12
CA ILE A 113 -36.82 17.41 32.91
C ILE A 113 -36.17 16.16 32.31
N PRO A 114 -34.84 16.13 32.07
CA PRO A 114 -34.17 14.93 31.58
C PRO A 114 -34.21 13.83 32.65
N ASN A 115 -34.61 12.62 32.27
CA ASN A 115 -34.44 11.44 33.12
C ASN A 115 -32.94 11.27 33.47
N PRO A 116 -32.61 10.78 34.68
CA PRO A 116 -31.22 10.53 35.05
C PRO A 116 -30.56 9.56 34.05
N PRO A 117 -29.26 9.75 33.75
CA PRO A 117 -28.57 8.88 32.81
C PRO A 117 -28.65 7.43 33.30
N LYS A 118 -29.21 6.55 32.46
CA LYS A 118 -29.16 5.11 32.70
C LYS A 118 -27.70 4.73 32.94
N ARG A 119 -27.43 4.14 34.12
CA ARG A 119 -26.14 3.56 34.47
C ARG A 119 -25.66 2.70 33.29
N SER A 120 -24.46 2.97 32.78
CA SER A 120 -23.85 2.14 31.75
C SER A 120 -23.84 0.67 32.22
N PRO A 121 -24.20 -0.29 31.35
CA PRO A 121 -24.13 -1.71 31.71
C PRO A 121 -22.71 -2.06 32.19
N PRO A 122 -22.56 -2.95 33.18
CA PRO A 122 -21.25 -3.43 33.59
C PRO A 122 -20.50 -4.02 32.38
N PRO A 123 -19.16 -3.95 32.34
CA PRO A 123 -18.37 -4.49 31.24
C PRO A 123 -18.73 -5.96 31.00
N PRO A 124 -18.90 -6.40 29.74
CA PRO A 124 -19.21 -7.79 29.44
C PRO A 124 -18.13 -8.71 30.03
N THR A 125 -18.56 -9.77 30.72
CA THR A 125 -17.63 -10.74 31.32
C THR A 125 -16.86 -11.50 30.23
N PRO A 126 -15.64 -12.02 30.50
CA PRO A 126 -14.87 -12.79 29.52
C PRO A 126 -15.66 -13.96 28.90
N ASN A 127 -16.51 -14.62 29.68
CA ASN A 127 -17.36 -15.70 29.20
C ASN A 127 -18.45 -15.23 28.21
N TYR A 128 -18.98 -14.02 28.41
CA TYR A 128 -19.94 -13.42 27.47
C TYR A 128 -19.29 -13.07 26.14
N LEU A 129 -18.08 -12.49 26.16
CA LEU A 129 -17.34 -12.14 24.94
C LEU A 129 -17.03 -13.39 24.09
N LEU A 130 -16.61 -14.48 24.75
CA LEU A 130 -16.35 -15.73 24.08
C LEU A 130 -17.61 -16.36 23.47
N ALA A 131 -18.72 -16.36 24.22
CA ALA A 131 -20.01 -16.85 23.72
C ALA A 131 -20.53 -16.02 22.54
N SER A 132 -20.34 -14.70 22.58
CA SER A 132 -20.64 -13.78 21.48
C SER A 132 -19.81 -14.13 20.24
N ALA A 133 -18.49 -14.28 20.38
CA ALA A 133 -17.61 -14.66 19.29
C ALA A 133 -18.01 -15.99 18.65
N ILE A 134 -18.28 -17.03 19.45
CA ILE A 134 -18.77 -18.32 18.96
C ILE A 134 -20.07 -18.16 18.16
N SER A 135 -20.98 -17.31 18.63
CA SER A 135 -22.25 -17.04 17.95
C SER A 135 -22.05 -16.34 16.60
N VAL A 136 -21.13 -15.38 16.55
CA VAL A 136 -20.72 -14.69 15.31
C VAL A 136 -20.12 -15.67 14.32
N ILE A 137 -19.17 -16.50 14.77
CA ILE A 137 -18.51 -17.51 13.93
C ILE A 137 -19.52 -18.52 13.39
N LYS A 138 -20.46 -18.99 14.21
CA LYS A 138 -21.52 -19.91 13.78
C LYS A 138 -22.45 -19.27 12.74
N ARG A 139 -22.76 -17.97 12.85
CA ARG A 139 -23.54 -17.25 11.83
C ARG A 139 -22.75 -17.10 10.53
N PHE A 140 -21.50 -16.69 10.62
CA PHE A 140 -20.61 -16.52 9.47
C PHE A 140 -20.33 -17.83 8.75
N ARG A 141 -20.15 -18.95 9.46
CA ARG A 141 -20.03 -20.28 8.85
C ARG A 141 -21.16 -20.57 7.86
N LYS A 142 -22.38 -20.13 8.15
CA LYS A 142 -23.55 -20.39 7.29
C LYS A 142 -23.50 -19.63 5.97
N THR A 143 -22.68 -18.58 5.84
CA THR A 143 -22.52 -17.83 4.59
C THR A 143 -21.47 -18.47 3.67
N ILE A 144 -20.62 -19.35 4.20
CA ILE A 144 -19.61 -20.09 3.43
C ILE A 144 -20.29 -21.28 2.75
N THR A 145 -20.36 -21.24 1.42
CA THR A 145 -20.90 -22.31 0.57
C THR A 145 -19.82 -23.25 0.04
N SER A 146 -18.57 -22.78 -0.04
CA SER A 146 -17.42 -23.59 -0.44
C SER A 146 -16.25 -23.35 0.50
N ASP A 147 -15.72 -24.44 1.04
CA ASP A 147 -14.53 -24.48 1.89
C ASP A 147 -13.68 -25.67 1.43
N PRO A 148 -12.80 -25.49 0.43
CA PRO A 148 -11.94 -26.56 -0.09
C PRO A 148 -11.01 -27.14 0.96
N SER A 149 -10.57 -26.31 1.92
CA SER A 149 -9.67 -26.72 3.01
C SER A 149 -10.40 -27.50 4.12
N GLY A 150 -11.73 -27.49 4.16
CA GLY A 150 -12.55 -28.20 5.15
C GLY A 150 -12.41 -27.68 6.59
N ILE A 151 -11.77 -26.54 6.80
CA ILE A 151 -11.49 -25.89 8.10
C ILE A 151 -12.80 -25.64 8.88
N THR A 152 -13.87 -25.24 8.20
CA THR A 152 -15.18 -24.94 8.80
C THR A 152 -15.83 -26.16 9.46
N LYS A 153 -15.41 -27.39 9.11
CA LYS A 153 -15.86 -28.63 9.77
C LYS A 153 -15.41 -28.68 11.23
N THR A 154 -14.32 -28.01 11.57
CA THR A 154 -13.79 -27.93 12.94
C THR A 154 -14.54 -26.92 13.82
N TRP A 155 -15.38 -26.07 13.23
CA TRP A 155 -16.10 -24.99 13.94
C TRP A 155 -17.37 -25.53 14.60
N VAL A 156 -17.19 -26.41 15.59
CA VAL A 156 -18.26 -27.15 16.26
C VAL A 156 -18.17 -27.07 17.79
N GLY A 157 -19.33 -27.14 18.45
CA GLY A 157 -19.42 -27.05 19.90
C GLY A 157 -19.17 -25.64 20.44
N ASN A 158 -18.59 -25.57 21.64
CA ASN A 158 -18.28 -24.31 22.36
C ASN A 158 -16.80 -24.23 22.81
N GLY A 159 -15.94 -25.11 22.27
CA GLY A 159 -14.57 -25.34 22.74
C GLY A 159 -13.48 -24.52 22.06
N ILE A 160 -13.78 -23.36 21.46
CA ILE A 160 -12.84 -22.55 20.64
C ILE A 160 -11.50 -22.23 21.31
N CYS A 161 -11.48 -21.93 22.62
CA CYS A 161 -10.25 -21.60 23.34
C CYS A 161 -9.74 -22.74 24.25
N LYS A 162 -10.31 -23.95 24.12
CA LYS A 162 -10.01 -25.09 24.99
C LYS A 162 -9.42 -26.28 24.25
N ASP A 163 -9.75 -26.42 22.97
CA ASP A 163 -9.39 -27.56 22.15
C ASP A 163 -8.74 -27.05 20.85
N PRO A 164 -7.42 -27.25 20.65
CA PRO A 164 -6.70 -26.73 19.48
C PRO A 164 -7.13 -27.40 18.17
N THR A 165 -7.86 -28.52 18.22
CA THR A 165 -8.38 -29.21 17.03
C THR A 165 -9.71 -28.65 16.56
N LYS A 166 -10.35 -27.79 17.38
CA LYS A 166 -11.61 -27.13 17.06
C LYS A 166 -11.37 -25.68 16.72
N TYR A 167 -12.23 -25.12 15.87
CA TYR A 167 -12.11 -23.72 15.44
C TYR A 167 -10.72 -23.41 14.87
N ILE A 168 -10.19 -24.30 14.01
CA ILE A 168 -8.96 -24.02 13.27
C ILE A 168 -9.14 -22.70 12.53
N GLY A 169 -8.10 -21.87 12.51
CA GLY A 169 -8.12 -20.50 11.98
C GLY A 169 -8.47 -19.43 13.02
N PHE A 170 -8.75 -19.79 14.27
CA PHE A 170 -8.96 -18.86 15.38
C PHE A 170 -7.90 -19.04 16.46
N VAL A 171 -7.36 -17.94 16.98
CA VAL A 171 -6.38 -17.94 18.07
C VAL A 171 -6.98 -17.25 19.29
N CYS A 172 -6.79 -17.88 20.44
CA CYS A 172 -7.27 -17.35 21.71
C CYS A 172 -6.13 -16.89 22.61
N ASN A 173 -6.38 -15.83 23.37
CA ASN A 173 -5.56 -15.40 24.49
C ASN A 173 -6.47 -15.09 25.68
N ASN A 174 -6.13 -15.59 26.87
CA ASN A 174 -6.92 -15.40 28.09
C ASN A 174 -8.43 -15.68 27.90
N ASN A 175 -8.76 -16.77 27.20
CA ASN A 175 -10.13 -17.21 26.89
C ASN A 175 -10.95 -16.20 26.06
N LYS A 176 -10.28 -15.37 25.26
CA LYS A 176 -10.87 -14.45 24.26
C LYS A 176 -10.30 -14.76 22.89
N VAL A 177 -11.09 -14.61 21.83
CA VAL A 177 -10.60 -14.72 20.45
C VAL A 177 -9.87 -13.42 20.10
N VAL A 178 -8.57 -13.51 19.83
CA VAL A 178 -7.72 -12.35 19.55
C VAL A 178 -7.19 -12.34 18.12
N ALA A 179 -7.09 -13.49 17.45
CA ALA A 179 -6.70 -13.52 16.05
C ALA A 179 -7.57 -14.44 15.21
N VAL A 180 -7.69 -14.08 13.94
CA VAL A 180 -8.33 -14.87 12.90
C VAL A 180 -7.37 -14.97 11.73
N ASN A 181 -7.12 -16.19 11.26
CA ASN A 181 -6.32 -16.47 10.09
C ASN A 181 -7.11 -17.34 9.10
N PHE A 182 -7.58 -16.69 8.03
CA PHE A 182 -8.25 -17.28 6.89
C PHE A 182 -7.40 -17.22 5.62
N ASN A 183 -6.08 -17.06 5.72
CA ASN A 183 -5.22 -16.99 4.54
C ASN A 183 -5.29 -18.29 3.71
N GLY A 184 -5.37 -18.16 2.38
CA GLY A 184 -5.32 -19.28 1.44
C GLY A 184 -6.51 -20.25 1.54
N ARG A 185 -7.63 -19.85 2.17
CA ARG A 185 -8.75 -20.79 2.37
C ARG A 185 -9.67 -20.92 1.17
N ASN A 186 -9.58 -20.01 0.20
CA ASN A 186 -10.45 -19.98 -0.98
C ASN A 186 -11.94 -20.12 -0.61
N PHE A 187 -12.35 -19.47 0.48
CA PHE A 187 -13.74 -19.48 0.92
C PHE A 187 -14.62 -18.83 -0.14
N LYS A 188 -15.74 -19.46 -0.49
CA LYS A 188 -16.77 -18.89 -1.36
C LYS A 188 -18.12 -18.86 -0.65
N GLY A 189 -18.96 -17.91 -1.03
CA GLY A 189 -20.30 -17.71 -0.52
C GLY A 189 -21.06 -16.72 -1.40
N ASN A 190 -22.39 -16.71 -1.29
CA ASN A 190 -23.27 -15.90 -2.13
C ASN A 190 -24.30 -15.14 -1.27
N PRO A 191 -23.98 -13.93 -0.76
CA PRO A 191 -22.68 -13.26 -0.74
C PRO A 191 -21.80 -13.68 0.45
N LEU A 192 -20.46 -13.60 0.30
CA LEU A 192 -19.50 -13.83 1.38
C LEU A 192 -18.96 -12.50 1.89
N SER A 193 -19.66 -11.87 2.84
CA SER A 193 -19.31 -10.55 3.38
C SER A 193 -18.82 -10.62 4.83
N LEU A 194 -17.92 -9.68 5.19
CA LEU A 194 -17.39 -9.52 6.55
C LEU A 194 -18.15 -8.49 7.42
N LYS A 195 -19.19 -7.84 6.89
CA LYS A 195 -19.90 -6.72 7.54
C LYS A 195 -20.23 -6.96 9.02
N ASP A 196 -20.80 -8.13 9.32
CA ASP A 196 -21.22 -8.50 10.68
C ASP A 196 -20.20 -9.36 11.43
N PHE A 197 -19.08 -9.72 10.79
CA PHE A 197 -18.10 -10.62 11.36
C PHE A 197 -17.11 -9.88 12.27
N ILE A 198 -16.37 -8.93 11.70
CA ILE A 198 -15.22 -8.32 12.41
C ILE A 198 -15.71 -7.57 13.67
N ASN A 199 -16.81 -6.81 13.56
CA ASN A 199 -17.39 -6.09 14.70
C ASN A 199 -18.04 -6.99 15.74
N GLY A 200 -18.40 -8.22 15.36
CA GLY A 200 -18.97 -9.20 16.29
C GLY A 200 -17.94 -9.72 17.30
N ILE A 201 -16.65 -9.49 17.05
CA ILE A 201 -15.54 -9.97 17.87
C ILE A 201 -14.67 -8.75 18.27
N PRO A 202 -15.10 -7.96 19.26
CA PRO A 202 -14.43 -6.72 19.66
C PRO A 202 -13.03 -6.94 20.27
N THR A 203 -12.67 -8.19 20.56
CA THR A 203 -11.38 -8.58 21.12
C THR A 203 -10.31 -8.85 20.07
N LEU A 204 -10.62 -8.71 18.77
CA LEU A 204 -9.65 -8.94 17.70
C LEU A 204 -8.48 -7.95 17.77
N GLU A 205 -7.30 -8.51 17.59
CA GLU A 205 -6.01 -7.86 17.48
C GLU A 205 -5.44 -8.08 16.08
N ILE A 206 -5.63 -9.27 15.51
CA ILE A 206 -5.12 -9.66 14.19
C ILE A 206 -6.27 -10.24 13.36
N PHE A 207 -6.45 -9.74 12.14
CA PHE A 207 -7.39 -10.32 11.19
C PHE A 207 -6.73 -10.48 9.82
N HIS A 208 -6.45 -11.73 9.44
CA HIS A 208 -5.90 -12.07 8.13
C HIS A 208 -6.88 -12.91 7.33
N SER A 209 -7.15 -12.49 6.09
CA SER A 209 -8.10 -13.15 5.20
C SER A 209 -7.65 -13.18 3.74
N ASN A 210 -6.34 -13.21 3.53
CA ASN A 210 -5.74 -13.22 2.21
C ASN A 210 -6.22 -14.39 1.34
N SER A 211 -6.36 -14.16 0.04
CA SER A 211 -6.61 -15.21 -0.98
C SER A 211 -7.91 -15.98 -0.74
N ASN A 212 -9.00 -15.22 -0.60
CA ASN A 212 -10.37 -15.71 -0.51
C ASN A 212 -11.27 -15.09 -1.58
N ASN A 213 -12.56 -15.37 -1.50
CA ASN A 213 -13.57 -14.81 -2.38
C ASN A 213 -14.55 -13.92 -1.59
N PHE A 214 -14.06 -13.13 -0.63
CA PHE A 214 -14.88 -12.16 0.10
C PHE A 214 -15.36 -11.06 -0.85
N THR A 215 -16.65 -10.70 -0.77
CA THR A 215 -17.31 -9.73 -1.66
C THR A 215 -18.00 -8.61 -0.88
N GLY A 216 -18.42 -7.58 -1.62
CA GLY A 216 -19.09 -6.40 -1.07
C GLY A 216 -18.10 -5.33 -0.62
N GLU A 217 -18.59 -4.34 0.12
CA GLU A 217 -17.76 -3.28 0.68
C GLU A 217 -17.02 -3.75 1.94
N ILE A 218 -15.84 -3.17 2.18
CA ILE A 218 -15.13 -3.37 3.46
C ILE A 218 -15.98 -2.74 4.58
N PRO A 219 -16.18 -3.42 5.73
CA PRO A 219 -17.06 -2.94 6.78
C PRO A 219 -16.70 -1.52 7.27
N ASN A 220 -17.68 -0.63 7.27
CA ASN A 220 -17.53 0.81 7.57
C ASN A 220 -17.52 1.12 9.09
N ASN A 221 -17.10 0.17 9.91
CA ASN A 221 -17.15 0.24 11.37
C ASN A 221 -15.92 -0.40 12.04
N ILE A 222 -14.90 -0.75 11.26
CA ILE A 222 -13.58 -1.14 11.77
C ILE A 222 -12.94 0.11 12.37
N SER A 223 -13.09 0.34 13.67
CA SER A 223 -12.53 1.47 14.38
C SER A 223 -12.27 1.11 15.85
N THR A 224 -11.55 1.96 16.58
CA THR A 224 -11.31 1.76 18.02
C THR A 224 -12.59 1.69 18.86
N GLN A 225 -13.72 2.19 18.37
CA GLN A 225 -15.01 2.09 19.07
C GLN A 225 -15.54 0.66 19.11
N ASN A 226 -15.29 -0.12 18.06
CA ASN A 226 -15.81 -1.49 17.93
C ASN A 226 -14.72 -2.55 18.17
N ILE A 227 -13.49 -2.29 17.73
CA ILE A 227 -12.37 -3.24 17.79
C ILE A 227 -11.12 -2.48 18.30
N PRO A 228 -11.09 -2.12 19.59
CA PRO A 228 -10.11 -1.20 20.18
C PRO A 228 -8.65 -1.66 20.09
N ASN A 229 -8.41 -2.96 19.91
CA ASN A 229 -7.08 -3.55 19.96
C ASN A 229 -6.57 -4.03 18.59
N LEU A 230 -7.30 -3.75 17.50
CA LEU A 230 -6.88 -4.18 16.16
C LEU A 230 -5.53 -3.55 15.80
N PHE A 231 -4.56 -4.40 15.54
CA PHE A 231 -3.17 -4.08 15.24
C PHE A 231 -2.78 -4.50 13.82
N GLU A 232 -3.33 -5.60 13.30
CA GLU A 232 -3.13 -6.03 11.91
C GLU A 232 -4.43 -6.33 11.18
N LEU A 233 -4.55 -5.80 9.96
CA LEU A 233 -5.67 -6.04 9.07
C LEU A 233 -5.17 -6.38 7.65
N ASP A 234 -5.33 -7.65 7.27
CA ASP A 234 -5.05 -8.15 5.92
C ASP A 234 -6.34 -8.64 5.25
N LEU A 235 -6.77 -7.86 4.25
CA LEU A 235 -7.94 -8.13 3.40
C LEU A 235 -7.52 -8.38 1.93
N SER A 236 -6.24 -8.65 1.70
CA SER A 236 -5.68 -8.72 0.35
C SER A 236 -6.18 -9.92 -0.48
N ASN A 237 -6.09 -9.82 -1.80
CA ASN A 237 -6.49 -10.86 -2.76
C ASN A 237 -7.92 -11.39 -2.52
N ASN A 238 -8.88 -10.49 -2.63
CA ASN A 238 -10.31 -10.76 -2.47
C ASN A 238 -11.11 -10.08 -3.60
N LYS A 239 -12.42 -9.94 -3.43
CA LYS A 239 -13.34 -9.29 -4.37
C LYS A 239 -14.05 -8.09 -3.72
N TYR A 240 -13.36 -7.38 -2.83
CA TYR A 240 -13.92 -6.16 -2.23
C TYR A 240 -14.10 -5.08 -3.31
N VAL A 241 -15.23 -4.40 -3.26
CA VAL A 241 -15.62 -3.29 -4.16
C VAL A 241 -15.97 -2.05 -3.33
N GLY A 242 -16.24 -0.93 -4.01
CA GLY A 242 -16.65 0.33 -3.37
C GLY A 242 -15.45 1.15 -2.89
N PHE A 243 -15.68 2.06 -1.95
CA PHE A 243 -14.69 3.06 -1.54
C PHE A 243 -13.80 2.63 -0.38
N PHE A 244 -12.69 3.35 -0.16
CA PHE A 244 -11.86 3.22 1.03
C PHE A 244 -12.70 3.35 2.32
N PRO A 245 -12.61 2.39 3.26
CA PRO A 245 -13.44 2.39 4.47
C PRO A 245 -12.97 3.44 5.47
N LYS A 246 -13.58 4.64 5.45
CA LYS A 246 -13.22 5.76 6.34
C LYS A 246 -13.17 5.42 7.84
N ALA A 247 -13.94 4.44 8.30
CA ALA A 247 -13.90 4.05 9.71
C ALA A 247 -12.55 3.47 10.15
N VAL A 248 -11.79 2.82 9.24
CA VAL A 248 -10.45 2.26 9.51
C VAL A 248 -9.49 3.36 9.99
N LEU A 249 -9.74 4.61 9.60
CA LEU A 249 -8.98 5.78 10.06
C LEU A 249 -9.11 6.02 11.58
N GLY A 250 -10.14 5.45 12.22
CA GLY A 250 -10.31 5.47 13.67
C GLY A 250 -9.64 4.30 14.39
N ALA A 251 -9.01 3.35 13.69
CA ALA A 251 -8.26 2.24 14.27
C ALA A 251 -6.82 2.68 14.61
N THR A 252 -6.67 3.53 15.62
CA THR A 252 -5.39 4.22 15.92
C THR A 252 -4.27 3.32 16.48
N ARG A 253 -4.52 2.01 16.66
CA ARG A 253 -3.51 1.01 17.05
C ARG A 253 -3.03 0.16 15.88
N LEU A 254 -3.60 0.36 14.69
CA LEU A 254 -3.26 -0.39 13.49
C LEU A 254 -1.84 -0.03 13.04
N THR A 255 -1.01 -1.04 12.82
CA THR A 255 0.35 -0.91 12.27
C THR A 255 0.46 -1.56 10.90
N TYR A 256 -0.41 -2.52 10.58
CA TYR A 256 -0.43 -3.23 9.31
C TYR A 256 -1.78 -3.10 8.62
N LEU A 257 -1.80 -2.45 7.45
CA LEU A 257 -2.98 -2.36 6.59
C LEU A 257 -2.67 -2.84 5.18
N ASP A 258 -3.28 -3.97 4.80
CA ASP A 258 -3.13 -4.57 3.49
C ASP A 258 -4.48 -4.78 2.80
N LEU A 259 -4.70 -4.01 1.73
CA LEU A 259 -5.92 -4.02 0.92
C LEU A 259 -5.64 -4.44 -0.54
N ARG A 260 -4.46 -5.00 -0.83
CA ARG A 260 -4.01 -5.26 -2.20
C ARG A 260 -4.89 -6.24 -2.94
N PHE A 261 -4.85 -6.20 -4.28
CA PHE A 261 -5.56 -7.17 -5.13
C PHE A 261 -7.06 -7.23 -4.81
N ASN A 262 -7.70 -6.07 -4.86
CA ASN A 262 -9.15 -5.91 -4.73
C ASN A 262 -9.66 -4.99 -5.85
N GLN A 263 -10.92 -4.56 -5.80
CA GLN A 263 -11.56 -3.67 -6.77
C GLN A 263 -12.02 -2.38 -6.08
N ILE A 264 -11.25 -1.88 -5.10
CA ILE A 264 -11.57 -0.67 -4.34
C ILE A 264 -11.33 0.55 -5.22
N GLU A 265 -12.26 1.49 -5.21
CA GLU A 265 -12.27 2.67 -6.07
C GLU A 265 -12.28 3.99 -5.29
N GLY A 266 -12.17 5.09 -6.05
CA GLY A 266 -12.19 6.45 -5.52
C GLY A 266 -10.87 6.91 -4.91
N PRO A 267 -10.85 8.09 -4.28
CA PRO A 267 -9.63 8.65 -3.69
C PRO A 267 -9.27 7.96 -2.38
N VAL A 268 -7.97 7.92 -2.11
CA VAL A 268 -7.45 7.57 -0.78
C VAL A 268 -7.67 8.76 0.15
N ASP A 269 -8.30 8.50 1.30
CA ASP A 269 -8.54 9.54 2.30
C ASP A 269 -7.19 10.02 2.89
N PRO A 270 -6.91 11.33 2.89
CA PRO A 270 -5.66 11.88 3.43
C PRO A 270 -5.31 11.37 4.83
N GLN A 271 -6.30 11.12 5.69
CA GLN A 271 -6.05 10.70 7.07
C GLN A 271 -5.31 9.36 7.18
N VAL A 272 -5.30 8.52 6.13
CA VAL A 272 -4.56 7.24 6.17
C VAL A 272 -3.07 7.45 6.44
N PHE A 273 -2.49 8.54 5.92
CA PHE A 273 -1.08 8.90 6.12
C PHE A 273 -0.81 9.52 7.50
N THR A 274 -1.80 9.57 8.38
CA THR A 274 -1.63 10.02 9.77
C THR A 274 -1.73 8.88 10.77
N LEU A 275 -2.07 7.67 10.30
CA LEU A 275 -2.03 6.46 11.11
C LEU A 275 -0.58 6.06 11.38
N ASP A 276 -0.36 5.42 12.52
CA ASP A 276 0.96 4.91 12.91
C ASP A 276 1.24 3.54 12.29
N LEU A 277 1.10 3.45 10.96
CA LEU A 277 1.33 2.24 10.19
C LEU A 277 2.83 2.02 9.99
N ASP A 278 3.27 0.76 10.03
CA ASP A 278 4.56 0.32 9.49
C ASP A 278 4.40 -0.11 8.02
N ILE A 279 3.24 -0.70 7.66
CA ILE A 279 2.92 -1.21 6.32
C ILE A 279 1.60 -0.62 5.83
N LEU A 280 1.65 0.02 4.66
CA LEU A 280 0.47 0.49 3.94
C LEU A 280 0.48 0.00 2.49
N PHE A 281 -0.31 -1.02 2.23
CA PHE A 281 -0.34 -1.75 0.97
C PHE A 281 -1.70 -1.59 0.27
N LEU A 282 -1.72 -0.79 -0.80
CA LEU A 282 -2.95 -0.43 -1.54
C LEU A 282 -2.88 -0.81 -3.03
N ASN A 283 -1.83 -1.51 -3.48
CA ASN A 283 -1.63 -1.82 -4.90
C ASN A 283 -2.67 -2.77 -5.49
N ASN A 284 -2.76 -2.77 -6.82
CA ASN A 284 -3.67 -3.64 -7.59
C ASN A 284 -5.13 -3.44 -7.14
N ASN A 285 -5.57 -2.19 -7.20
CA ASN A 285 -6.94 -1.74 -6.95
C ASN A 285 -7.34 -0.77 -8.08
N CYS A 286 -8.48 -0.09 -7.94
CA CYS A 286 -8.92 0.95 -8.85
C CYS A 286 -8.95 2.34 -8.17
N PHE A 287 -8.07 2.60 -7.19
CA PHE A 287 -7.95 3.91 -6.54
C PHE A 287 -7.63 4.99 -7.57
N SER A 288 -8.25 6.16 -7.43
CA SER A 288 -8.17 7.27 -8.37
C SER A 288 -7.95 8.61 -7.67
N GLY A 289 -7.86 9.70 -8.43
CA GLY A 289 -7.57 11.02 -7.88
C GLY A 289 -6.07 11.21 -7.58
N LYS A 290 -5.75 12.28 -6.86
CA LYS A 290 -4.36 12.62 -6.53
C LYS A 290 -3.88 11.87 -5.29
N ILE A 291 -2.58 11.60 -5.22
CA ILE A 291 -1.95 11.21 -3.96
C ILE A 291 -2.09 12.41 -2.99
N PRO A 292 -2.65 12.22 -1.79
CA PRO A 292 -2.84 13.31 -0.83
C PRO A 292 -1.56 14.05 -0.46
N GLU A 293 -1.66 15.39 -0.37
CA GLU A 293 -0.53 16.28 -0.06
C GLU A 293 0.08 16.03 1.34
N ASN A 294 -0.61 15.31 2.23
CA ASN A 294 -0.09 14.96 3.54
C ASN A 294 0.64 13.60 3.58
N LEU A 295 0.99 13.02 2.42
CA LEU A 295 1.82 11.81 2.30
C LEU A 295 3.04 11.84 3.24
N GLY A 296 3.70 13.00 3.33
CA GLY A 296 4.84 13.22 4.21
C GLY A 296 4.63 12.99 5.71
N ARG A 297 3.38 12.88 6.17
CA ARG A 297 3.05 12.55 7.56
C ARG A 297 3.07 11.05 7.86
N THR A 298 3.22 10.22 6.82
CA THR A 298 3.14 8.77 6.97
C THR A 298 4.20 8.25 7.93
N ALA A 299 3.76 7.37 8.84
CA ALA A 299 4.65 6.57 9.67
C ALA A 299 5.15 5.32 8.94
N ALA A 300 4.54 4.97 7.79
CA ALA A 300 4.84 3.75 7.06
C ALA A 300 6.31 3.65 6.67
N LEU A 301 6.84 2.44 6.85
CA LEU A 301 8.16 2.02 6.37
C LEU A 301 8.05 1.51 4.94
N TYR A 302 7.00 0.75 4.65
CA TYR A 302 6.72 0.15 3.34
C TYR A 302 5.42 0.67 2.78
N LEU A 303 5.51 1.39 1.66
CA LEU A 303 4.37 1.99 0.99
C LEU A 303 4.30 1.54 -0.46
N THR A 304 3.18 0.93 -0.86
CA THR A 304 2.90 0.67 -2.27
C THR A 304 1.51 1.11 -2.68
N LEU A 305 1.47 1.96 -3.69
CA LEU A 305 0.28 2.48 -4.38
C LEU A 305 0.21 1.99 -5.83
N ALA A 306 1.02 0.97 -6.17
CA ALA A 306 1.21 0.51 -7.53
C ALA A 306 -0.06 -0.03 -8.20
N ASN A 307 -0.10 -0.08 -9.53
CA ASN A 307 -1.20 -0.66 -10.30
C ASN A 307 -2.57 -0.08 -9.88
N ASN A 308 -2.70 1.25 -9.95
CA ASN A 308 -3.90 1.99 -9.64
C ASN A 308 -4.14 3.07 -10.73
N LYS A 309 -5.07 4.00 -10.49
CA LYS A 309 -5.41 5.10 -11.39
C LYS A 309 -5.05 6.47 -10.79
N PHE A 310 -4.01 6.56 -9.95
CA PHE A 310 -3.60 7.84 -9.36
C PHE A 310 -3.12 8.81 -10.43
N ILE A 311 -3.52 10.08 -10.32
CA ILE A 311 -3.20 11.18 -11.24
C ILE A 311 -2.49 12.32 -10.51
N GLY A 312 -1.95 13.27 -11.26
CA GLY A 312 -1.30 14.46 -10.71
C GLY A 312 0.14 14.21 -10.27
N GLU A 313 0.71 15.19 -9.57
CA GLU A 313 2.12 15.19 -9.17
C GLU A 313 2.38 14.30 -7.96
N ILE A 314 3.61 13.81 -7.81
CA ILE A 314 4.08 13.23 -6.54
C ILE A 314 4.15 14.39 -5.53
N PRO A 315 3.47 14.31 -4.37
CA PRO A 315 3.46 15.39 -3.39
C PRO A 315 4.85 15.72 -2.86
N LYS A 316 5.21 17.00 -2.84
CA LYS A 316 6.47 17.49 -2.26
C LYS A 316 6.64 17.09 -0.80
N SER A 317 5.54 16.90 -0.08
CA SER A 317 5.58 16.47 1.32
C SER A 317 6.27 15.13 1.53
N ILE A 318 6.47 14.30 0.49
CA ILE A 318 7.17 13.02 0.60
C ILE A 318 8.51 13.14 1.35
N GLY A 319 9.26 14.24 1.16
CA GLY A 319 10.52 14.46 1.87
C GLY A 319 10.40 14.66 3.39
N HIS A 320 9.20 14.93 3.91
CA HIS A 320 8.94 14.97 5.35
C HIS A 320 8.90 13.57 5.97
N ALA A 321 8.67 12.52 5.18
CA ALA A 321 8.70 11.13 5.63
C ALA A 321 10.12 10.50 5.63
N LYS A 322 11.17 11.34 5.51
CA LYS A 322 12.59 10.95 5.49
C LYS A 322 13.08 10.09 6.67
N GLY A 323 12.34 10.06 7.78
CA GLY A 323 12.67 9.26 8.96
C GLY A 323 12.03 7.88 8.99
N ASN A 324 11.14 7.57 8.04
CA ASN A 324 10.29 6.37 8.06
C ASN A 324 10.42 5.55 6.77
N LEU A 325 10.15 6.15 5.60
CA LEU A 325 10.03 5.40 4.35
C LEU A 325 11.34 4.68 3.98
N LEU A 326 11.25 3.36 3.89
CA LEU A 326 12.30 2.45 3.42
C LEU A 326 12.04 2.02 1.97
N GLU A 327 10.79 1.70 1.63
CA GLU A 327 10.43 1.28 0.28
C GLU A 327 9.17 2.00 -0.19
N VAL A 328 9.26 2.60 -1.38
CA VAL A 328 8.18 3.38 -1.98
C VAL A 328 7.94 2.93 -3.42
N VAL A 329 6.75 2.41 -3.68
CA VAL A 329 6.38 1.89 -5.01
C VAL A 329 5.10 2.55 -5.53
N PHE A 330 5.25 3.34 -6.58
CA PHE A 330 4.21 4.05 -7.34
C PHE A 330 4.05 3.51 -8.77
N PHE A 331 4.69 2.38 -9.08
CA PHE A 331 4.64 1.65 -10.34
C PHE A 331 3.24 1.63 -10.99
N ASN A 332 3.17 1.87 -12.30
CA ASN A 332 1.97 1.68 -13.11
C ASN A 332 0.75 2.47 -12.60
N ASN A 333 0.85 3.79 -12.72
CA ASN A 333 -0.21 4.75 -12.42
C ASN A 333 -0.31 5.79 -13.56
N GLN A 334 -1.03 6.89 -13.33
CA GLN A 334 -1.15 8.01 -14.26
C GLN A 334 -0.55 9.30 -13.70
N LEU A 335 0.48 9.18 -12.85
CA LEU A 335 1.14 10.33 -12.24
C LEU A 335 1.81 11.20 -13.30
N THR A 336 1.71 12.52 -13.14
CA THR A 336 2.19 13.54 -14.08
C THR A 336 3.09 14.55 -13.38
N GLY A 337 3.63 15.52 -14.15
CA GLY A 337 4.47 16.58 -13.61
C GLY A 337 5.89 16.11 -13.30
N CYS A 338 6.65 16.96 -12.61
CA CYS A 338 8.07 16.73 -12.36
C CYS A 338 8.34 16.01 -11.04
N LEU A 339 9.45 15.27 -10.99
CA LEU A 339 9.95 14.68 -9.77
C LEU A 339 10.33 15.80 -8.76
N PRO A 340 9.75 15.82 -7.55
CA PRO A 340 10.13 16.78 -6.52
C PRO A 340 11.53 16.48 -5.97
N TYR A 341 12.35 17.51 -5.74
CA TYR A 341 13.69 17.34 -5.16
C TYR A 341 13.62 16.78 -3.73
N GLU A 342 12.47 16.94 -3.06
CA GLU A 342 12.21 16.43 -1.71
C GLU A 342 12.34 14.90 -1.62
N ILE A 343 12.23 14.16 -2.73
CA ILE A 343 12.55 12.72 -2.77
C ILE A 343 14.00 12.48 -2.32
N GLY A 344 14.95 13.35 -2.72
CA GLY A 344 16.35 13.26 -2.29
C GLY A 344 16.56 13.40 -0.78
N MET A 345 15.53 13.74 0.00
CA MET A 345 15.59 13.76 1.46
C MET A 345 15.40 12.38 2.09
N LEU A 346 14.89 11.38 1.35
CA LEU A 346 14.60 10.02 1.83
C LEU A 346 15.87 9.17 1.98
N LYS A 347 16.78 9.56 2.88
CA LYS A 347 18.10 8.93 3.04
C LYS A 347 18.06 7.47 3.48
N LEU A 348 16.95 7.02 4.05
CA LEU A 348 16.73 5.64 4.50
C LEU A 348 16.08 4.76 3.44
N ALA A 349 15.60 5.33 2.33
CA ALA A 349 14.93 4.56 1.30
C ALA A 349 15.92 3.68 0.54
N SER A 350 15.63 2.39 0.46
CA SER A 350 16.36 1.40 -0.35
C SER A 350 15.66 1.10 -1.68
N VAL A 351 14.35 1.35 -1.78
CA VAL A 351 13.58 1.14 -3.01
C VAL A 351 12.75 2.38 -3.35
N PHE A 352 12.89 2.86 -4.58
CA PHE A 352 12.00 3.86 -5.17
C PHE A 352 11.61 3.49 -6.59
N ASP A 353 10.35 3.10 -6.80
CA ASP A 353 9.81 2.77 -8.12
C ASP A 353 8.69 3.73 -8.48
N ALA A 354 8.88 4.52 -9.53
CA ALA A 354 7.86 5.36 -10.14
C ALA A 354 7.68 5.08 -11.63
N SER A 355 8.05 3.87 -12.06
CA SER A 355 8.01 3.45 -13.45
C SER A 355 6.58 3.27 -13.98
N LYS A 356 6.42 3.31 -15.30
CA LYS A 356 5.12 3.26 -15.99
C LYS A 356 4.15 4.34 -15.50
N ASN A 357 4.58 5.59 -15.59
CA ASN A 357 3.75 6.77 -15.30
C ASN A 357 3.85 7.76 -16.47
N LYS A 358 3.38 8.99 -16.25
CA LYS A 358 3.48 10.12 -17.19
C LYS A 358 4.33 11.25 -16.61
N LEU A 359 5.30 10.91 -15.75
CA LEU A 359 6.22 11.86 -15.12
C LEU A 359 7.11 12.49 -16.18
N THR A 360 7.48 13.75 -16.00
CA THR A 360 8.30 14.51 -16.95
C THR A 360 9.32 15.39 -16.24
N GLY A 361 10.12 16.15 -16.98
CA GLY A 361 11.21 16.94 -16.42
C GLY A 361 12.51 16.15 -16.23
N PRO A 362 13.58 16.83 -15.80
CA PRO A 362 14.84 16.18 -15.45
C PRO A 362 14.79 15.55 -14.06
N ILE A 363 15.71 14.62 -13.80
CA ILE A 363 15.94 14.08 -12.47
C ILE A 363 16.63 15.17 -11.62
N PRO A 364 16.09 15.54 -10.44
CA PRO A 364 16.73 16.52 -9.56
C PRO A 364 18.11 16.07 -9.06
N GLN A 365 19.07 17.00 -8.95
CA GLN A 365 20.41 16.73 -8.41
C GLN A 365 20.39 16.22 -6.95
N SER A 366 19.34 16.54 -6.20
CA SER A 366 19.11 16.00 -4.86
C SER A 366 19.02 14.47 -4.79
N PHE A 367 18.77 13.77 -5.90
CA PHE A 367 18.69 12.30 -5.90
C PHE A 367 20.02 11.65 -5.51
N GLY A 368 21.16 12.32 -5.72
CA GLY A 368 22.46 11.88 -5.18
C GLY A 368 22.56 11.85 -3.65
N CYS A 369 21.54 12.33 -2.93
CA CYS A 369 21.45 12.26 -1.46
C CYS A 369 20.80 10.97 -0.93
N LEU A 370 20.33 10.07 -1.79
CA LEU A 370 19.65 8.81 -1.42
C LEU A 370 20.66 7.74 -1.00
N GLN A 371 21.25 7.90 0.18
CA GLN A 371 22.43 7.16 0.65
C GLN A 371 22.27 5.64 0.80
N GLN A 372 21.05 5.13 0.92
CA GLN A 372 20.75 3.71 1.09
C GLN A 372 20.04 3.11 -0.12
N MET A 373 19.93 3.85 -1.23
CA MET A 373 19.16 3.41 -2.39
C MET A 373 19.82 2.21 -3.05
N GLU A 374 19.08 1.10 -3.15
CA GLU A 374 19.50 -0.14 -3.80
C GLU A 374 18.80 -0.30 -5.15
N VAL A 375 17.49 -0.02 -5.22
CA VAL A 375 16.69 -0.16 -6.45
C VAL A 375 15.96 1.13 -6.76
N MET A 376 16.26 1.71 -7.92
CA MET A 376 15.52 2.83 -8.47
C MET A 376 15.00 2.51 -9.87
N ASP A 377 13.68 2.50 -10.04
CA ASP A 377 13.04 2.32 -11.35
C ASP A 377 12.20 3.54 -11.72
N LEU A 378 12.65 4.28 -12.73
CA LEU A 378 11.96 5.43 -13.32
C LEU A 378 11.57 5.18 -14.78
N SER A 379 11.62 3.93 -15.22
CA SER A 379 11.38 3.59 -16.62
C SER A 379 9.96 3.87 -17.10
N HIS A 380 9.78 3.93 -18.42
CA HIS A 380 8.48 4.16 -19.05
C HIS A 380 7.80 5.44 -18.53
N ASN A 381 8.51 6.56 -18.65
CA ASN A 381 8.02 7.89 -18.33
C ASN A 381 8.37 8.86 -19.48
N GLN A 382 8.20 10.16 -19.24
CA GLN A 382 8.55 11.25 -20.14
C GLN A 382 9.67 12.12 -19.53
N LEU A 383 10.58 11.51 -18.74
CA LEU A 383 11.71 12.21 -18.14
C LEU A 383 12.76 12.54 -19.22
N TYR A 384 13.45 13.66 -19.08
CA TYR A 384 14.37 14.16 -20.11
C TYR A 384 15.55 14.93 -19.54
N GLY A 385 16.50 15.28 -20.41
CA GLY A 385 17.71 16.01 -20.05
C GLY A 385 18.86 15.08 -19.65
N GLU A 386 19.78 15.61 -18.86
CA GLU A 386 20.93 14.86 -18.35
C GLU A 386 20.56 14.00 -17.13
N VAL A 387 21.05 12.77 -17.10
CA VAL A 387 21.04 11.96 -15.87
C VAL A 387 22.11 12.52 -14.92
N PRO A 388 21.74 12.94 -13.69
CA PRO A 388 22.70 13.50 -12.74
C PRO A 388 23.84 12.53 -12.39
N GLU A 389 25.09 12.96 -12.59
CA GLU A 389 26.27 12.19 -12.15
C GLU A 389 26.24 11.92 -10.63
N THR A 390 25.63 12.80 -9.86
CA THR A 390 25.43 12.66 -8.43
C THR A 390 24.57 11.44 -8.06
N LEU A 391 23.58 11.09 -8.89
CA LEU A 391 22.77 9.88 -8.73
C LEU A 391 23.60 8.62 -8.99
N CYS A 392 24.42 8.63 -10.05
CA CYS A 392 25.23 7.47 -10.43
C CYS A 392 26.43 7.23 -9.48
N LYS A 393 26.77 8.19 -8.62
CA LYS A 393 27.78 8.04 -7.55
C LYS A 393 27.26 7.32 -6.29
N ILE A 394 25.98 6.97 -6.22
CA ILE A 394 25.43 6.27 -5.04
C ILE A 394 26.01 4.84 -5.00
N SER A 395 26.83 4.58 -3.98
CA SER A 395 27.54 3.31 -3.85
C SER A 395 26.65 2.12 -3.53
N SER A 396 25.46 2.34 -2.96
CA SER A 396 24.50 1.29 -2.61
C SER A 396 23.65 0.79 -3.77
N LEU A 397 23.63 1.49 -4.93
CA LEU A 397 22.78 1.11 -6.06
C LEU A 397 23.11 -0.30 -6.56
N GLU A 398 22.14 -1.19 -6.56
CA GLU A 398 22.23 -2.50 -7.20
C GLU A 398 21.50 -2.50 -8.55
N GLU A 399 20.46 -1.67 -8.69
CA GLU A 399 19.69 -1.53 -9.92
C GLU A 399 19.20 -0.08 -10.12
N LEU A 400 19.47 0.48 -11.30
CA LEU A 400 18.98 1.78 -11.75
C LEU A 400 18.38 1.62 -13.15
N THR A 401 17.05 1.64 -13.24
CA THR A 401 16.35 1.44 -14.52
C THR A 401 15.71 2.74 -14.98
N LEU A 402 16.25 3.30 -16.06
CA LEU A 402 15.86 4.59 -16.67
C LEU A 402 15.34 4.44 -18.11
N LYS A 403 15.17 3.21 -18.58
CA LYS A 403 14.75 2.92 -19.95
C LYS A 403 13.39 3.52 -20.34
N TYR A 404 13.15 3.66 -21.65
CA TYR A 404 11.91 4.21 -22.19
C TYR A 404 11.58 5.60 -21.63
N ASN A 405 12.58 6.49 -21.62
CA ASN A 405 12.45 7.92 -21.32
C ASN A 405 12.99 8.74 -22.51
N TYR A 406 13.33 10.01 -22.29
CA TYR A 406 13.88 10.93 -23.28
C TYR A 406 15.16 11.60 -22.75
N PHE A 407 15.98 10.88 -21.97
CA PHE A 407 17.29 11.39 -21.55
C PHE A 407 18.20 11.59 -22.76
N THR A 408 19.00 12.66 -22.74
CA THR A 408 19.84 13.07 -23.87
C THR A 408 21.32 12.79 -23.65
N GLN A 409 21.73 12.63 -22.39
CA GLN A 409 23.13 12.42 -22.02
C GLN A 409 23.27 11.70 -20.69
N ILE A 410 24.38 10.99 -20.56
CA ILE A 410 24.89 10.42 -19.31
C ILE A 410 26.38 10.76 -19.19
N GLY A 411 26.86 11.02 -17.98
CA GLY A 411 28.28 11.30 -17.74
C GLY A 411 29.09 10.03 -17.41
N PRO A 412 30.37 10.20 -17.04
CA PRO A 412 31.30 9.09 -16.84
C PRO A 412 30.91 8.14 -15.70
N GLU A 413 30.36 8.62 -14.58
CA GLU A 413 29.94 7.75 -13.49
C GLU A 413 28.74 6.90 -13.88
N CYS A 414 27.77 7.47 -14.61
CA CYS A 414 26.65 6.69 -15.14
C CYS A 414 27.11 5.65 -16.18
N ARG A 415 28.12 5.96 -16.99
CA ARG A 415 28.70 4.98 -17.94
C ARG A 415 29.35 3.79 -17.23
N LYS A 416 30.00 3.99 -16.08
CA LYS A 416 30.50 2.87 -15.26
C LYS A 416 29.36 1.97 -14.78
N LEU A 417 28.24 2.54 -14.33
CA LEU A 417 27.06 1.74 -13.93
C LEU A 417 26.48 0.94 -15.11
N LEU A 418 26.54 1.49 -16.33
CA LEU A 418 26.12 0.79 -17.54
C LEU A 418 27.03 -0.41 -17.84
N GLU A 419 28.35 -0.24 -17.73
CA GLU A 419 29.34 -1.32 -17.89
C GLU A 419 29.19 -2.41 -16.81
N GLU A 420 28.81 -2.03 -15.59
CA GLU A 420 28.55 -2.93 -14.45
C GLU A 420 27.17 -3.61 -14.50
N ASN A 421 26.35 -3.36 -15.54
CA ASN A 421 24.95 -3.82 -15.65
C ASN A 421 24.03 -3.39 -14.51
N VAL A 422 24.39 -2.30 -13.81
CA VAL A 422 23.52 -1.68 -12.79
C VAL A 422 22.56 -0.68 -13.43
N LEU A 423 22.96 0.02 -14.49
CA LEU A 423 22.13 0.99 -15.21
C LEU A 423 21.51 0.40 -16.48
N ASP A 424 20.17 0.39 -16.58
CA ASP A 424 19.43 0.17 -17.84
C ASP A 424 18.93 1.51 -18.40
N ILE A 425 19.57 1.99 -19.47
CA ILE A 425 19.28 3.28 -20.14
C ILE A 425 18.72 3.12 -21.56
N GLY A 426 18.25 1.92 -21.92
CA GLY A 426 17.71 1.65 -23.27
C GLY A 426 16.52 2.54 -23.65
N MET A 427 16.30 2.74 -24.94
CA MET A 427 15.14 3.48 -25.48
C MET A 427 15.02 4.91 -24.91
N ASN A 428 16.14 5.64 -24.90
CA ASN A 428 16.24 7.07 -24.61
C ASN A 428 16.66 7.86 -25.88
N CYS A 429 17.10 9.10 -25.73
CA CYS A 429 17.53 10.00 -26.81
C CYS A 429 19.04 10.30 -26.75
N ILE A 430 19.85 9.31 -26.37
CA ILE A 430 21.30 9.46 -26.20
C ILE A 430 22.00 9.08 -27.51
N ILE A 431 22.61 10.05 -28.19
CA ILE A 431 23.10 9.86 -29.56
C ILE A 431 24.25 8.84 -29.66
N ASP A 432 25.07 8.72 -28.61
CA ASP A 432 26.29 7.94 -28.62
C ASP A 432 26.17 6.56 -27.96
N LEU A 433 24.94 6.05 -27.78
CA LEU A 433 24.65 4.71 -27.26
C LEU A 433 23.79 3.90 -28.22
N GLU A 434 23.92 2.57 -28.14
CA GLU A 434 23.05 1.63 -28.87
C GLU A 434 21.68 1.45 -28.18
N ASN A 435 20.74 0.82 -28.89
CA ASN A 435 19.38 0.53 -28.41
C ASN A 435 18.59 1.78 -27.96
N GLN A 436 18.72 2.88 -28.70
CA GLN A 436 18.07 4.16 -28.40
C GLN A 436 16.84 4.37 -29.29
N ARG A 437 16.01 5.35 -28.93
CA ARG A 437 14.87 5.76 -29.74
C ARG A 437 15.35 6.29 -31.09
N LYS A 438 14.45 6.22 -32.07
CA LYS A 438 14.69 6.84 -33.36
C LYS A 438 14.80 8.37 -33.21
N PRO A 439 15.69 9.03 -33.98
CA PRO A 439 15.84 10.47 -33.93
C PRO A 439 14.52 11.24 -34.11
N GLU A 440 13.62 10.76 -34.97
CA GLU A 440 12.34 11.42 -35.25
C GLU A 440 11.40 11.41 -34.03
N GLU A 441 11.42 10.33 -33.22
CA GLU A 441 10.65 10.25 -31.97
C GLU A 441 11.17 11.26 -30.94
N CYS A 442 12.50 11.39 -30.85
CA CYS A 442 13.16 12.34 -29.95
C CYS A 442 12.87 13.79 -30.37
N GLU A 443 13.03 14.10 -31.65
CA GLU A 443 12.72 15.42 -32.20
C GLU A 443 11.26 15.80 -31.93
N THR A 444 10.32 14.89 -32.24
CA THR A 444 8.89 15.08 -31.97
C THR A 444 8.62 15.38 -30.50
N PHE A 445 9.29 14.68 -29.59
CA PHE A 445 9.17 14.94 -28.17
C PHE A 445 9.67 16.35 -27.81
N PHE A 446 10.86 16.75 -28.26
CA PHE A 446 11.47 18.03 -27.90
C PHE A 446 10.87 19.26 -28.59
N LEU A 447 10.08 19.10 -29.65
CA LEU A 447 9.28 20.19 -30.25
C LEU A 447 8.27 20.78 -29.26
N GLN A 448 7.78 19.97 -28.30
CA GLN A 448 6.85 20.45 -27.28
C GLN A 448 7.60 20.91 -26.03
N LYS A 449 7.53 22.21 -25.72
CA LYS A 449 8.14 22.77 -24.51
C LYS A 449 7.43 22.24 -23.25
N ARG A 450 8.14 21.45 -22.46
CA ARG A 450 7.72 21.00 -21.12
C ARG A 450 8.57 21.76 -20.09
N ASN A 451 7.93 22.34 -19.08
CA ASN A 451 8.64 23.04 -18.01
C ASN A 451 8.18 22.51 -16.67
N CYS A 452 9.13 22.28 -15.76
CA CYS A 452 8.82 22.13 -14.36
C CYS A 452 8.47 23.49 -13.76
N ARG A 453 7.47 23.53 -12.88
CA ARG A 453 7.04 24.78 -12.22
C ARG A 453 8.17 25.45 -11.43
N ASP A 454 9.08 24.66 -10.89
CA ASP A 454 10.18 25.12 -10.04
C ASP A 454 11.51 24.55 -10.55
N MET A 455 12.03 25.16 -11.61
CA MET A 455 13.29 24.73 -12.22
C MET A 455 14.50 24.94 -11.28
N LYS A 456 14.42 25.90 -10.35
CA LYS A 456 15.52 26.22 -9.43
C LYS A 456 15.74 25.11 -8.41
N SER A 457 14.69 24.42 -7.99
CA SER A 457 14.83 23.34 -7.02
C SER A 457 15.44 22.06 -7.62
N LEU A 458 15.47 21.92 -8.95
CA LEU A 458 16.13 20.79 -9.61
C LEU A 458 17.64 20.75 -9.39
N SER A 459 18.29 21.90 -9.18
CA SER A 459 19.72 21.98 -8.86
C SER A 459 20.02 22.04 -7.36
N TYR A 460 18.98 22.10 -6.53
CA TYR A 460 19.15 22.13 -5.08
C TYR A 460 19.53 20.74 -4.55
N VAL A 461 20.55 20.71 -3.69
CA VAL A 461 21.09 19.48 -3.09
C VAL A 461 21.05 19.62 -1.55
N PRO A 462 20.14 18.91 -0.85
CA PRO A 462 19.95 19.05 0.60
C PRO A 462 20.96 18.26 1.46
N CYS A 463 22.08 17.81 0.89
CA CYS A 463 23.09 17.03 1.59
C CYS A 463 24.51 17.43 1.17
N LYS A 464 25.49 17.03 1.98
CA LYS A 464 26.89 17.03 1.54
C LYS A 464 27.11 15.78 0.69
N ILE A 465 27.19 15.96 -0.62
CA ILE A 465 27.69 14.94 -1.54
C ILE A 465 29.20 14.91 -1.30
N HIS A 466 29.66 14.03 -0.42
CA HIS A 466 31.08 13.73 -0.34
C HIS A 466 31.48 13.05 -1.66
N ASP A 467 32.78 13.07 -2.00
CA ASP A 467 33.32 12.12 -2.96
C ASP A 467 33.10 10.71 -2.39
N PHE A 468 31.91 10.16 -2.63
CA PHE A 468 31.57 8.81 -2.25
C PHE A 468 32.65 7.94 -2.86
N SER A 469 33.43 7.30 -1.98
CA SER A 469 34.56 6.46 -2.34
C SER A 469 34.17 5.57 -3.52
N SER A 470 35.07 5.46 -4.49
CA SER A 470 35.03 4.45 -5.55
C SER A 470 34.36 3.18 -5.03
N ARG A 471 33.33 2.66 -5.73
CA ARG A 471 32.82 1.31 -5.50
C ARG A 471 34.03 0.39 -5.35
N ASN A 472 34.34 -0.01 -4.13
CA ASN A 472 35.52 -0.83 -3.91
C ASN A 472 35.20 -2.20 -4.52
N ASN A 473 35.93 -2.57 -5.57
CA ASN A 473 35.94 -3.90 -6.18
C ASN A 473 36.44 -5.02 -5.24
N SER A 474 36.34 -4.82 -3.91
CA SER A 474 36.93 -5.66 -2.88
C SER A 474 35.98 -5.97 -1.73
N SER A 475 34.68 -6.07 -1.97
CA SER A 475 33.82 -6.87 -1.12
C SER A 475 33.22 -7.98 -1.94
N GLY A 476 33.68 -9.21 -1.68
CA GLY A 476 32.91 -10.41 -1.95
C GLY A 476 31.63 -10.40 -1.12
N ARG A 477 30.71 -9.47 -1.42
CA ARG A 477 29.31 -9.64 -1.08
C ARG A 477 28.85 -10.78 -1.98
N ALA A 478 28.70 -11.95 -1.39
CA ALA A 478 27.92 -13.01 -1.99
C ALA A 478 26.64 -12.36 -2.53
N HIS A 479 26.40 -12.45 -3.85
CA HIS A 479 25.12 -12.11 -4.46
C HIS A 479 24.06 -13.03 -3.86
N THR A 480 23.57 -12.69 -2.67
CA THR A 480 22.45 -13.37 -2.04
C THR A 480 21.16 -12.77 -2.62
N GLY A 481 20.87 -13.11 -3.87
CA GLY A 481 19.63 -12.74 -4.57
C GLY A 481 19.58 -11.30 -5.12
N ASP A 482 18.68 -11.11 -6.09
CA ASP A 482 18.34 -9.84 -6.72
C ASP A 482 17.70 -8.88 -5.68
N ALA A 483 18.11 -7.61 -5.61
CA ALA A 483 17.56 -6.62 -4.67
C ALA A 483 16.02 -6.52 -4.71
N ARG A 484 15.41 -6.64 -5.91
CA ARG A 484 13.95 -6.69 -6.05
C ARG A 484 13.33 -7.89 -5.33
N THR A 485 14.06 -9.00 -5.21
CA THR A 485 13.57 -10.20 -4.51
C THR A 485 13.62 -10.07 -3.00
N ARG A 486 14.47 -9.18 -2.47
CA ARG A 486 14.56 -8.88 -1.03
C ARG A 486 13.57 -7.78 -0.59
N SER A 487 13.02 -7.03 -1.54
CA SER A 487 12.09 -5.93 -1.26
C SER A 487 10.70 -6.42 -0.82
N THR A 488 10.26 -5.89 0.31
CA THR A 488 8.92 -6.13 0.89
C THR A 488 7.81 -5.55 0.01
N ALA A 489 8.00 -4.35 -0.54
CA ALA A 489 7.05 -3.68 -1.42
C ALA A 489 6.96 -4.33 -2.81
N TYR A 490 8.07 -4.84 -3.37
CA TYR A 490 8.03 -5.63 -4.62
C TYR A 490 7.42 -7.02 -4.41
N ALA A 491 7.71 -7.69 -3.30
CA ALA A 491 6.99 -8.90 -2.92
C ALA A 491 5.48 -8.64 -2.86
N ALA A 492 5.09 -7.44 -2.43
CA ALA A 492 3.70 -7.04 -2.38
C ALA A 492 3.02 -6.83 -3.76
N LEU A 493 3.78 -6.75 -4.86
CA LEU A 493 3.24 -6.70 -6.22
C LEU A 493 2.91 -8.07 -6.80
N LYS A 494 3.37 -9.16 -6.17
CA LYS A 494 3.00 -10.52 -6.57
C LYS A 494 1.67 -10.87 -5.93
N LYS A 495 0.75 -11.40 -6.73
CA LYS A 495 -0.55 -11.86 -6.23
C LYS A 495 -0.29 -12.98 -5.21
N PRO A 496 -0.79 -12.84 -3.97
CA PRO A 496 -0.63 -13.90 -2.97
C PRO A 496 -1.21 -15.22 -3.46
N HIS A 497 -0.54 -16.33 -3.13
CA HIS A 497 -0.93 -17.67 -3.58
C HIS A 497 -2.11 -18.22 -2.75
N HIS A 498 -2.87 -19.14 -3.36
CA HIS A 498 -3.98 -19.85 -2.74
C HIS A 498 -3.51 -20.99 -1.84
#